data_AF-A0A972YDS8-F1
#
_entry.id   AF-A0A972YDS8-F1
#
_cell.length_a   1.000
_cell.length_b   1.000
_cell.length_c   1.000
_cell.angle_alpha   90.00
_cell.angle_beta   90.00
_cell.angle_gamma   90.00
#
_symmetry.space_group_name_H-M   'P 1'
#
loop_
_entity.id
_entity.type
_entity.pdbx_description
1 polymer ?
#
loop_
_entity_poly.entity_id
_entity_poly.type
_entity_poly.pdbx_seq_one_letter_code
_entity_poly.pdbx_strand_id
1 'polypeptide(L)'
;MWPIYRSITINSTARGVLLRDGQVARILLPGRHQISAVGSRTELRTFDVSRPLDKEDWIRALEARDPALLAKHFETVRPSENEVGIVRLDGKVKYVVEPSGDIALWKGFRDIAIEYLDVSEAPKLDRKSLNALATVSPRFITRATVASGFEGLVYVDGDLLERVKPGVHAYWSAVRDVNLVTLDLRRQATEVTAQEILTQDRVSIRVTLTAFWQINDPVKAGEAKDLNEQIYRHIQFAIRDAVANRTLDELLNARGEIDSELTKAVQSMGAFADFGVEIASVGLKDVILPGEMREILNKVVEAEKQAQANLIRRREETAATRSLLNTARLMDNNPLLLRMKELETLEKLTEKVGRLDVSTSAPGHGLDGLLSNLVRLSDQRSQTG
;
A
#
# COMPACT_ATOMS: atom_id res chain seq x y z
N MET A 1 -81.92 18.99 -21.61
CA MET A 1 -80.57 18.37 -21.73
C MET A 1 -80.21 17.81 -20.35
N TRP A 2 -80.33 16.50 -20.14
CA TRP A 2 -80.03 15.89 -18.84
C TRP A 2 -78.52 15.98 -18.56
N PRO A 3 -78.08 16.44 -17.37
CA PRO A 3 -76.67 16.45 -17.03
C PRO A 3 -76.13 15.01 -17.03
N ILE A 4 -75.16 14.75 -17.90
CA ILE A 4 -74.45 13.47 -17.96
C ILE A 4 -73.48 13.44 -16.77
N TYR A 5 -73.80 12.60 -15.78
CA TYR A 5 -72.95 12.35 -14.62
C TYR A 5 -72.11 11.09 -14.87
N ARG A 6 -70.80 11.19 -14.64
CA ARG A 6 -69.88 10.04 -14.64
C ARG A 6 -69.58 9.64 -13.20
N SER A 7 -69.86 8.38 -12.84
CA SER A 7 -69.48 7.85 -11.53
C SER A 7 -68.04 7.37 -11.54
N ILE A 8 -67.24 7.81 -10.57
CA ILE A 8 -65.84 7.43 -10.43
C ILE A 8 -65.59 6.97 -9.00
N THR A 9 -64.82 5.91 -8.84
CA THR A 9 -64.45 5.33 -7.54
C THR A 9 -62.98 5.63 -7.27
N ILE A 10 -62.69 6.19 -6.10
CA ILE A 10 -61.32 6.47 -5.64
C ILE A 10 -60.97 5.49 -4.53
N ASN A 11 -59.85 4.81 -4.70
CA ASN A 11 -59.34 3.83 -3.75
C ASN A 11 -58.92 4.49 -2.43
N SER A 12 -58.84 3.70 -1.35
CA SER A 12 -58.45 4.16 -0.01
C SER A 12 -57.07 4.84 0.03
N THR A 13 -56.13 4.35 -0.79
CA THR A 13 -54.75 4.86 -0.91
C THR A 13 -54.60 5.95 -1.98
N ALA A 14 -55.71 6.42 -2.56
CA ALA A 14 -55.67 7.44 -3.60
C ALA A 14 -56.46 8.68 -3.19
N ARG A 15 -56.14 9.80 -3.83
CA ARG A 15 -56.94 11.02 -3.84
C ARG A 15 -57.14 11.47 -5.28
N GLY A 16 -58.35 11.91 -5.58
CA GLY A 16 -58.68 12.47 -6.88
C GLY A 16 -58.59 13.98 -6.84
N VAL A 17 -57.84 14.61 -7.74
CA VAL A 17 -57.85 16.04 -7.95
C VAL A 17 -58.66 16.32 -9.20
N LEU A 18 -59.82 16.95 -9.02
CA LEU A 18 -60.69 17.34 -10.11
C LEU A 18 -60.28 18.72 -10.59
N LEU A 19 -59.75 18.78 -11.80
CA LEU A 19 -59.42 20.00 -12.51
C LEU A 19 -60.57 20.37 -13.45
N ARG A 20 -61.02 21.64 -13.42
CA ARG A 20 -61.94 22.21 -14.40
C ARG A 20 -61.26 23.39 -15.05
N ASP A 21 -61.14 23.33 -16.38
CA ASP A 21 -60.47 24.36 -17.19
C ASP A 21 -59.06 24.68 -16.67
N GLY A 22 -58.34 23.62 -16.24
CA GLY A 22 -56.96 23.70 -15.73
C GLY A 22 -56.83 24.08 -14.25
N GLN A 23 -57.92 24.37 -13.54
CA GLN A 23 -57.90 24.78 -12.13
C GLN A 23 -58.49 23.72 -11.20
N VAL A 24 -57.96 23.62 -9.99
CA VAL A 24 -58.50 22.70 -8.97
C VAL A 24 -59.90 23.13 -8.57
N ALA A 25 -60.89 22.32 -8.93
CA ALA A 25 -62.28 22.52 -8.55
C ALA A 25 -62.64 21.76 -7.27
N ARG A 26 -62.09 20.55 -7.08
CA ARG A 26 -62.37 19.74 -5.88
C ARG A 26 -61.29 18.69 -5.65
N ILE A 27 -60.94 18.47 -4.38
CA ILE A 27 -60.17 17.31 -3.93
C ILE A 27 -61.16 16.24 -3.45
N LEU A 28 -61.09 15.06 -4.05
CA LEU A 28 -61.96 13.93 -3.82
C LEU A 28 -61.27 12.92 -2.89
N LEU A 29 -61.88 12.69 -1.73
CA LEU A 29 -61.49 11.67 -0.76
C LEU A 29 -61.85 10.25 -1.27
N PRO A 30 -61.40 9.16 -0.63
CA PRO A 30 -61.77 7.81 -1.01
C PRO A 30 -63.28 7.62 -0.99
N GLY A 31 -63.79 6.85 -1.94
CA GLY A 31 -65.22 6.60 -2.08
C GLY A 31 -65.73 6.82 -3.49
N ARG A 32 -67.06 6.70 -3.64
CA ARG A 32 -67.75 6.84 -4.92
C ARG A 32 -68.21 8.28 -5.09
N HIS A 33 -67.77 8.92 -6.18
CA HIS A 33 -68.10 10.31 -6.51
C HIS A 33 -68.84 10.37 -7.85
N GLN A 34 -69.77 11.31 -7.98
CA GLN A 34 -70.41 11.63 -9.24
C GLN A 34 -69.89 12.97 -9.74
N ILE A 35 -69.38 12.99 -10.97
CA ILE A 35 -68.81 14.18 -11.60
C ILE A 35 -69.70 14.58 -12.78
N SER A 36 -70.15 15.83 -12.77
CA SER A 36 -70.88 16.42 -13.90
C SER A 36 -69.89 16.87 -14.97
N ALA A 37 -70.10 16.41 -16.21
CA ALA A 37 -69.26 16.69 -17.37
C ALA A 37 -69.84 17.80 -18.28
N VAL A 38 -70.70 18.68 -17.75
CA VAL A 38 -71.40 19.69 -18.56
C VAL A 38 -70.53 20.93 -18.76
N GLY A 39 -70.24 21.26 -20.03
CA GLY A 39 -69.78 22.58 -20.49
C GLY A 39 -68.31 22.97 -20.29
N SER A 40 -67.55 22.27 -19.44
CA SER A 40 -66.14 22.60 -19.11
C SER A 40 -65.22 21.40 -19.30
N ARG A 41 -63.96 21.65 -19.70
CA ARG A 41 -62.96 20.57 -19.82
C ARG A 41 -62.62 20.09 -18.40
N THR A 42 -63.22 18.95 -18.03
CA THR A 42 -63.07 18.35 -16.71
C THR A 42 -62.05 17.22 -16.80
N GLU A 43 -60.95 17.35 -16.06
CA GLU A 43 -59.88 16.34 -15.97
C GLU A 43 -59.81 15.83 -14.52
N LEU A 44 -59.81 14.51 -14.33
CA LEU A 44 -59.57 13.91 -13.02
C LEU A 44 -58.19 13.27 -13.01
N ARG A 45 -57.33 13.74 -12.11
CA ARG A 45 -56.04 13.12 -11.83
C ARG A 45 -56.10 12.38 -10.51
N THR A 46 -55.60 11.15 -10.48
CA THR A 46 -55.54 10.34 -9.25
C THR A 46 -54.11 10.24 -8.77
N PHE A 47 -53.88 10.58 -7.51
CA PHE A 47 -52.57 10.54 -6.88
C PHE A 47 -52.55 9.54 -5.73
N ASP A 48 -51.44 8.83 -5.59
CA ASP A 48 -51.17 7.96 -4.46
C ASP A 48 -50.83 8.82 -3.24
N VAL A 49 -51.56 8.66 -2.13
CA VAL A 49 -51.32 9.45 -0.91
C VAL A 49 -49.99 9.14 -0.23
N SER A 50 -49.39 8.00 -0.55
CA SER A 50 -48.11 7.58 0.02
C SER A 50 -46.91 8.23 -0.64
N ARG A 51 -47.09 8.93 -1.78
CA ARG A 51 -46.03 9.60 -2.52
C ARG A 51 -46.15 11.12 -2.41
N PRO A 52 -45.03 11.85 -2.29
CA PRO A 52 -45.02 13.30 -2.41
C PRO A 52 -45.40 13.72 -3.82
N LEU A 53 -46.01 14.89 -3.92
CA LEU A 53 -46.22 15.61 -5.17
C LEU A 53 -45.08 16.60 -5.34
N ASP A 54 -44.33 16.48 -6.43
CA ASP A 54 -43.15 17.30 -6.73
C ASP A 54 -43.44 18.17 -7.95
N LYS A 55 -43.20 19.48 -7.86
CA LYS A 55 -43.29 20.45 -8.97
C LYS A 55 -44.61 20.43 -9.76
N GLU A 56 -45.73 20.20 -9.09
CA GLU A 56 -47.05 20.23 -9.72
C GLU A 56 -47.58 21.67 -9.81
N ASP A 57 -47.66 22.23 -11.02
CA ASP A 57 -48.08 23.62 -11.28
C ASP A 57 -49.45 23.97 -10.67
N TRP A 58 -50.36 22.99 -10.61
CA TRP A 58 -51.70 23.19 -10.05
C TRP A 58 -51.68 23.37 -8.53
N ILE A 59 -50.64 22.91 -7.82
CA ILE A 59 -50.49 23.13 -6.37
C ILE A 59 -50.19 24.60 -6.11
N ARG A 60 -49.30 25.21 -6.88
CA ARG A 60 -49.01 26.66 -6.80
C ARG A 60 -50.23 27.50 -7.20
N ALA A 61 -50.94 27.08 -8.26
CA ALA A 61 -52.18 27.74 -8.67
C ALA A 61 -53.28 27.62 -7.58
N LEU A 62 -53.34 26.48 -6.89
CA LEU A 62 -54.26 26.28 -5.78
C LEU A 62 -53.89 27.15 -4.58
N GLU A 63 -52.61 27.25 -4.24
CA GLU A 63 -52.12 28.09 -3.15
C GLU A 63 -52.45 29.57 -3.35
N ALA A 64 -52.24 30.08 -4.57
CA ALA A 64 -52.53 31.48 -4.90
C ALA A 64 -54.04 31.80 -4.84
N ARG A 65 -54.90 30.81 -5.08
CA ARG A 65 -56.35 30.99 -5.17
C ARG A 65 -57.08 30.68 -3.86
N ASP A 66 -56.73 29.58 -3.22
CA ASP A 66 -57.39 29.07 -2.01
C ASP A 66 -56.36 28.37 -1.09
N PRO A 67 -55.58 29.14 -0.32
CA PRO A 67 -54.57 28.59 0.59
C PRO A 67 -55.21 27.78 1.73
N ALA A 68 -56.48 28.04 2.07
CA ALA A 68 -57.18 27.30 3.12
C ALA A 68 -57.49 25.85 2.67
N LEU A 69 -57.91 25.66 1.40
CA LEU A 69 -58.10 24.32 0.83
C LEU A 69 -56.78 23.55 0.76
N LEU A 70 -55.69 24.23 0.38
CA LEU A 70 -54.35 23.64 0.36
C LEU A 70 -53.94 23.18 1.76
N ALA A 71 -53.95 24.07 2.75
CA ALA A 71 -53.51 23.79 4.11
C ALA A 71 -54.33 22.66 4.79
N LYS A 72 -55.60 22.50 4.38
CA LYS A 72 -56.48 21.42 4.86
C LYS A 72 -56.06 20.04 4.36
N HIS A 73 -55.59 19.93 3.13
CA HIS A 73 -55.34 18.64 2.47
C HIS A 73 -53.86 18.32 2.29
N PHE A 74 -52.99 19.33 2.36
CA PHE A 74 -51.56 19.20 2.11
C PHE A 74 -50.72 19.86 3.21
N GLU A 75 -49.55 19.28 3.44
CA GLU A 75 -48.42 19.90 4.12
C GLU A 75 -47.34 20.17 3.07
N THR A 76 -46.96 21.42 2.87
CA THR A 76 -45.93 21.81 1.89
C THR A 76 -44.56 21.86 2.55
N VAL A 77 -43.55 21.34 1.86
CA VAL A 77 -42.15 21.36 2.32
C VAL A 77 -41.35 22.17 1.30
N ARG A 78 -40.95 23.37 1.71
CA ARG A 78 -40.15 24.29 0.91
C ARG A 78 -38.94 24.75 1.71
N PRO A 79 -37.81 24.01 1.62
CA PRO A 79 -36.56 24.46 2.21
C PRO A 79 -36.09 25.74 1.52
N SER A 80 -35.39 26.62 2.25
CA SER A 80 -34.72 27.76 1.63
C SER A 80 -33.51 27.33 0.76
N GLU A 81 -32.83 28.28 0.15
CA GLU A 81 -31.68 28.03 -0.74
C GLU A 81 -30.51 27.31 -0.05
N ASN A 82 -30.42 27.41 1.28
CA ASN A 82 -29.36 26.82 2.09
C ASN A 82 -29.87 25.73 3.05
N GLU A 83 -31.12 25.33 2.94
CA GLU A 83 -31.70 24.34 3.84
C GLU A 83 -32.07 23.06 3.10
N VAL A 84 -32.00 21.95 3.83
CA VAL A 84 -32.54 20.67 3.41
C VAL A 84 -33.76 20.36 4.27
N GLY A 85 -34.84 19.91 3.63
CA GLY A 85 -36.05 19.48 4.32
C GLY A 85 -36.02 17.98 4.61
N ILE A 86 -35.88 17.58 5.87
CA ILE A 86 -35.94 16.18 6.29
C ILE A 86 -37.39 15.86 6.66
N VAL A 87 -38.03 14.99 5.86
CA VAL A 87 -39.41 14.58 6.08
C VAL A 87 -39.44 13.20 6.74
N ARG A 88 -40.02 13.16 7.94
CA ARG A 88 -40.31 11.94 8.68
C ARG A 88 -41.79 11.60 8.56
N LEU A 89 -42.07 10.38 8.10
CA LEU A 89 -43.41 9.82 8.09
C LEU A 89 -43.46 8.69 9.12
N ASP A 90 -44.39 8.79 10.07
CA ASP A 90 -44.55 7.83 11.17
C ASP A 90 -43.23 7.61 11.95
N GLY A 91 -42.50 8.71 12.20
CA GLY A 91 -41.23 8.73 12.95
C GLY A 91 -39.98 8.27 12.18
N LYS A 92 -40.11 7.83 10.92
CA LYS A 92 -38.98 7.38 10.08
C LYS A 92 -38.70 8.37 8.96
N VAL A 93 -37.43 8.67 8.70
CA VAL A 93 -37.04 9.50 7.55
C VAL A 93 -37.42 8.78 6.27
N LYS A 94 -38.22 9.43 5.43
CA LYS A 94 -38.71 8.88 4.17
C LYS A 94 -38.29 9.71 2.96
N TYR A 95 -38.24 11.02 3.13
CA TYR A 95 -37.83 11.93 2.07
C TYR A 95 -36.86 12.95 2.61
N VAL A 96 -35.96 13.37 1.75
CA VAL A 96 -35.03 14.47 1.99
C VAL A 96 -35.17 15.39 0.78
N VAL A 97 -35.60 16.61 1.01
CA VAL A 97 -35.89 17.61 0.00
C VAL A 97 -34.67 18.47 -0.20
N GLU A 98 -34.23 18.59 -1.45
CA GLU A 98 -33.10 19.43 -1.82
C GLU A 98 -33.37 20.93 -1.54
N PRO A 99 -32.32 21.75 -1.41
CA PRO A 99 -32.47 23.20 -1.27
C PRO A 99 -33.27 23.77 -2.44
N SER A 100 -34.12 24.75 -2.14
CA SER A 100 -35.08 25.33 -3.10
C SER A 100 -36.07 24.33 -3.72
N GLY A 101 -36.19 23.12 -3.16
CA GLY A 101 -37.19 22.13 -3.53
C GLY A 101 -38.61 22.56 -3.13
N ASP A 102 -39.61 22.04 -3.83
CA ASP A 102 -41.02 22.33 -3.57
C ASP A 102 -41.83 21.05 -3.71
N ILE A 103 -42.14 20.44 -2.56
CA ILE A 103 -42.97 19.24 -2.51
C ILE A 103 -44.21 19.46 -1.63
N ALA A 104 -45.27 18.72 -1.93
CA ALA A 104 -46.48 18.67 -1.11
C ALA A 104 -46.80 17.23 -0.69
N LEU A 105 -47.16 17.05 0.58
CA LEU A 105 -47.51 15.78 1.20
C LEU A 105 -48.98 15.78 1.60
N TRP A 106 -49.66 14.65 1.40
CA TRP A 106 -51.08 14.51 1.77
C TRP A 106 -51.28 14.41 3.29
N LYS A 107 -52.11 15.29 3.86
CA LYS A 107 -52.49 15.26 5.28
C LYS A 107 -53.51 14.18 5.61
N GLY A 108 -53.49 13.73 6.86
CA GLY A 108 -54.52 12.88 7.45
C GLY A 108 -54.40 11.38 7.13
N PHE A 109 -53.33 10.95 6.44
CA PHE A 109 -53.03 9.53 6.21
C PHE A 109 -51.88 9.01 7.08
N ARG A 110 -50.89 9.86 7.37
CA ARG A 110 -49.71 9.55 8.19
C ARG A 110 -49.37 10.74 9.08
N ASP A 111 -48.61 10.47 10.15
CA ASP A 111 -48.01 11.53 10.94
C ASP A 111 -46.81 12.11 10.18
N ILE A 112 -46.78 13.43 10.03
CA ILE A 112 -45.79 14.14 9.21
C ILE A 112 -45.03 15.07 10.15
N ALA A 113 -43.73 14.83 10.29
CA ALA A 113 -42.81 15.75 10.96
C ALA A 113 -41.76 16.22 9.96
N ILE A 114 -41.55 17.53 9.91
CA ILE A 114 -40.61 18.18 8.99
C ILE A 114 -39.56 18.90 9.82
N GLU A 115 -38.31 18.65 9.50
CA GLU A 115 -37.15 19.27 10.13
C GLU A 115 -36.34 19.97 9.03
N TYR A 116 -36.10 21.26 9.18
CA TYR A 116 -35.25 22.03 8.28
C TYR A 116 -33.85 22.10 8.86
N LEU A 117 -32.86 21.75 8.05
CA LEU A 117 -31.46 21.76 8.44
C LEU A 117 -30.70 22.69 7.51
N ASP A 118 -30.03 23.68 8.08
CA ASP A 118 -29.08 24.52 7.37
C ASP A 118 -27.87 23.67 6.93
N VAL A 119 -27.58 23.70 5.64
CA VAL A 119 -26.48 22.97 4.98
C VAL A 119 -25.48 23.92 4.31
N SER A 120 -25.56 25.22 4.58
CA SER A 120 -24.65 26.24 4.03
C SER A 120 -23.18 25.98 4.34
N GLU A 121 -22.86 25.38 5.48
CA GLU A 121 -21.49 25.04 5.91
C GLU A 121 -21.13 23.56 5.67
N ALA A 122 -21.93 22.82 4.90
CA ALA A 122 -21.73 21.38 4.67
C ALA A 122 -21.55 20.57 5.99
N PRO A 123 -22.50 20.66 6.95
CA PRO A 123 -22.31 20.09 8.27
C PRO A 123 -22.11 18.57 8.23
N LYS A 124 -21.26 18.10 9.13
CA LYS A 124 -20.97 16.68 9.33
C LYS A 124 -22.18 15.96 9.90
N LEU A 125 -22.54 14.82 9.30
CA LEU A 125 -23.59 13.96 9.81
C LEU A 125 -23.06 13.07 10.94
N ASP A 126 -23.80 13.04 12.04
CA ASP A 126 -23.56 12.08 13.10
C ASP A 126 -24.05 10.68 12.69
N ARG A 127 -23.57 9.66 13.41
CA ARG A 127 -23.88 8.26 13.09
C ARG A 127 -25.37 7.94 13.19
N LYS A 128 -26.11 8.61 14.09
CA LYS A 128 -27.56 8.41 14.25
C LYS A 128 -28.31 8.93 13.03
N SER A 129 -27.99 10.13 12.56
CA SER A 129 -28.63 10.70 11.36
C SER A 129 -28.25 9.92 10.11
N LEU A 130 -26.98 9.50 9.98
CA LEU A 130 -26.55 8.68 8.85
C LEU A 130 -27.31 7.35 8.77
N ASN A 131 -27.52 6.67 9.90
CA ASN A 131 -28.32 5.44 9.95
C ASN A 131 -29.80 5.70 9.63
N ALA A 132 -30.36 6.82 10.09
CA ALA A 132 -31.73 7.20 9.76
C ALA A 132 -31.92 7.49 8.27
N LEU A 133 -30.88 8.03 7.62
CA LEU A 133 -30.88 8.41 6.20
C LEU A 133 -30.47 7.26 5.26
N ALA A 134 -29.91 6.17 5.79
CA ALA A 134 -29.44 5.03 4.99
C ALA A 134 -30.52 4.43 4.07
N THR A 135 -31.79 4.43 4.50
CA THR A 135 -32.90 3.92 3.69
C THR A 135 -33.26 4.82 2.51
N VAL A 136 -33.02 6.14 2.63
CA VAL A 136 -33.37 7.13 1.61
C VAL A 136 -32.19 7.41 0.68
N SER A 137 -30.96 7.33 1.19
CA SER A 137 -29.71 7.55 0.44
C SER A 137 -29.78 8.79 -0.47
N PRO A 138 -29.97 9.99 0.09
CA PRO A 138 -30.09 11.20 -0.71
C PRO A 138 -28.79 11.47 -1.49
N ARG A 139 -28.95 12.02 -2.69
CA ARG A 139 -27.83 12.25 -3.63
C ARG A 139 -26.81 13.27 -3.14
N PHE A 140 -27.21 14.15 -2.24
CA PHE A 140 -26.44 15.28 -1.72
C PHE A 140 -25.83 14.99 -0.35
N ILE A 141 -25.43 13.73 -0.13
CA ILE A 141 -24.57 13.34 0.99
C ILE A 141 -23.32 12.70 0.40
N THR A 142 -22.16 13.32 0.66
CA THR A 142 -20.87 12.70 0.38
C THR A 142 -20.49 11.83 1.58
N ARG A 143 -20.39 10.52 1.35
CA ARG A 143 -19.96 9.53 2.35
C ARG A 143 -18.61 8.96 1.94
N ALA A 144 -17.69 8.86 2.90
CA ALA A 144 -16.50 8.05 2.75
C ALA A 144 -16.24 7.18 3.98
N THR A 145 -15.54 6.07 3.75
CA THR A 145 -15.05 5.21 4.84
C THR A 145 -13.54 5.26 4.82
N VAL A 146 -12.95 5.78 5.90
CA VAL A 146 -11.51 5.85 6.11
C VAL A 146 -11.09 4.57 6.81
N ALA A 147 -10.27 3.75 6.15
CA ALA A 147 -9.78 2.49 6.71
C ALA A 147 -8.72 2.73 7.80
N SER A 148 -8.44 1.70 8.59
CA SER A 148 -7.35 1.76 9.58
C SER A 148 -6.00 1.97 8.89
N GLY A 149 -5.19 2.89 9.42
CA GLY A 149 -3.90 3.29 8.82
C GLY A 149 -4.03 4.36 7.74
N PHE A 150 -5.25 4.81 7.43
CA PHE A 150 -5.50 5.94 6.54
C PHE A 150 -5.94 7.16 7.33
N GLU A 151 -5.70 8.33 6.76
CA GLU A 151 -6.27 9.60 7.22
C GLU A 151 -7.01 10.26 6.05
N GLY A 152 -8.19 10.80 6.35
CA GLY A 152 -8.99 11.51 5.36
C GLY A 152 -8.83 13.02 5.48
N LEU A 153 -8.77 13.69 4.34
CA LEU A 153 -8.81 15.14 4.23
C LEU A 153 -10.15 15.54 3.62
N VAL A 154 -10.87 16.42 4.30
CA VAL A 154 -12.17 16.92 3.85
C VAL A 154 -11.98 18.31 3.28
N TYR A 155 -12.28 18.45 1.99
CA TYR A 155 -12.27 19.72 1.28
C TYR A 155 -13.70 20.16 1.00
N VAL A 156 -13.99 21.44 1.25
CA VAL A 156 -15.27 22.07 0.94
C VAL A 156 -15.00 23.23 -0.01
N ASP A 157 -15.58 23.18 -1.21
CA ASP A 157 -15.33 24.13 -2.30
C ASP A 157 -13.83 24.34 -2.63
N GLY A 158 -13.00 23.34 -2.33
CA GLY A 158 -11.55 23.36 -2.51
C GLY A 158 -10.73 23.73 -1.27
N ASP A 159 -11.34 24.28 -0.22
CA ASP A 159 -10.67 24.64 1.02
C ASP A 159 -10.64 23.47 2.01
N LEU A 160 -9.50 23.24 2.67
CA LEU A 160 -9.37 22.19 3.67
C LEU A 160 -10.17 22.54 4.93
N LEU A 161 -11.20 21.76 5.22
CA LEU A 161 -12.05 21.93 6.39
C LEU A 161 -11.47 21.21 7.63
N GLU A 162 -11.27 19.89 7.52
CA GLU A 162 -10.80 19.08 8.64
C GLU A 162 -10.04 17.82 8.22
N ARG A 163 -9.29 17.28 9.18
CA ARG A 163 -8.63 15.97 9.12
C ARG A 163 -9.47 14.94 9.86
N VAL A 164 -9.74 13.81 9.22
CA VAL A 164 -10.58 12.75 9.77
C VAL A 164 -9.81 11.44 9.96
N LYS A 165 -9.97 10.87 11.16
CA LYS A 165 -9.40 9.58 11.55
C LYS A 165 -10.13 8.40 10.89
N PRO A 166 -9.62 7.16 11.00
CA PRO A 166 -10.32 5.97 10.56
C PRO A 166 -11.76 5.88 11.09
N GLY A 167 -12.72 5.70 10.19
CA GLY A 167 -14.15 5.77 10.51
C GLY A 167 -15.04 5.99 9.30
N VAL A 168 -16.35 5.97 9.51
CA VAL A 168 -17.34 6.36 8.50
C VAL A 168 -17.66 7.83 8.70
N HIS A 169 -17.42 8.63 7.67
CA HIS A 169 -17.66 10.06 7.66
C HIS A 169 -18.67 10.40 6.57
N ALA A 170 -19.58 11.32 6.87
CA ALA A 170 -20.59 11.78 5.94
C ALA A 170 -20.84 13.27 6.15
N TYR A 171 -21.00 14.00 5.05
CA TYR A 171 -21.23 15.44 5.03
C TYR A 171 -22.36 15.75 4.06
N TRP A 172 -23.12 16.80 4.35
CA TRP A 172 -24.07 17.33 3.39
C TRP A 172 -23.32 18.04 2.25
N SER A 173 -23.68 17.71 1.01
CA SER A 173 -23.10 18.26 -0.22
C SER A 173 -24.17 18.81 -1.16
N ALA A 174 -25.23 19.38 -0.59
CA ALA A 174 -26.37 19.90 -1.35
C ALA A 174 -26.11 21.28 -1.95
N VAL A 175 -25.35 22.12 -1.23
CA VAL A 175 -25.05 23.50 -1.61
C VAL A 175 -23.58 23.67 -1.97
N ARG A 176 -22.69 23.08 -1.17
CA ARG A 176 -21.24 23.13 -1.35
C ARG A 176 -20.70 21.80 -1.86
N ASP A 177 -19.65 21.86 -2.65
CA ASP A 177 -18.96 20.66 -3.11
C ASP A 177 -18.08 20.11 -1.98
N VAL A 178 -18.33 18.87 -1.58
CA VAL A 178 -17.55 18.20 -0.53
C VAL A 178 -16.78 17.07 -1.16
N ASN A 179 -15.46 17.19 -1.14
CA ASN A 179 -14.54 16.17 -1.59
C ASN A 179 -13.78 15.58 -0.39
N LEU A 180 -13.67 14.25 -0.36
CA LEU A 180 -12.94 13.55 0.69
C LEU A 180 -11.85 12.70 0.07
N VAL A 181 -10.60 13.04 0.35
CA VAL A 181 -9.42 12.34 -0.14
C VAL A 181 -8.86 11.48 0.99
N THR A 182 -8.62 10.20 0.75
CA THR A 182 -8.00 9.31 1.74
C THR A 182 -6.55 9.02 1.39
N LEU A 183 -5.66 9.26 2.34
CA LEU A 183 -4.22 9.03 2.22
C LEU A 183 -3.80 7.88 3.12
N ASP A 184 -2.93 7.01 2.61
CA ASP A 184 -2.38 5.88 3.37
C ASP A 184 -1.13 6.34 4.14
N LEU A 185 -1.22 6.36 5.47
CA LEU A 185 -0.11 6.76 6.34
C LEU A 185 0.86 5.60 6.63
N ARG A 186 0.54 4.38 6.21
CA ARG A 186 1.40 3.22 6.43
C ARG A 186 2.65 3.33 5.58
N ARG A 187 3.68 2.56 5.94
CA ARG A 187 4.89 2.45 5.12
C ARG A 187 4.56 1.83 3.78
N GLN A 188 4.98 2.51 2.73
CA GLN A 188 4.84 2.12 1.35
C GLN A 188 6.22 1.82 0.77
N ALA A 189 6.26 0.93 -0.21
CA ALA A 189 7.47 0.58 -0.94
C ALA A 189 7.34 1.07 -2.38
N THR A 190 8.34 1.81 -2.86
CA THR A 190 8.46 2.21 -4.26
C THR A 190 9.72 1.59 -4.83
N GLU A 191 9.54 0.74 -5.84
CA GLU A 191 10.66 0.21 -6.61
C GLU A 191 11.00 1.18 -7.74
N VAL A 192 12.28 1.58 -7.80
CA VAL A 192 12.78 2.42 -8.88
C VAL A 192 13.33 1.52 -9.97
N THR A 193 12.87 1.74 -11.21
CA THR A 193 13.31 0.92 -12.34
C THR A 193 14.79 1.10 -12.61
N ALA A 194 15.37 0.10 -13.26
CA ALA A 194 16.80 -0.01 -13.48
C ALA A 194 17.37 1.23 -14.20
N GLN A 195 18.21 2.00 -13.51
CA GLN A 195 18.84 3.20 -14.06
C GLN A 195 20.26 2.92 -14.51
N GLU A 196 20.61 3.36 -15.71
CA GLU A 196 21.99 3.37 -16.18
C GLU A 196 22.69 4.63 -15.68
N ILE A 197 23.73 4.44 -14.86
CA ILE A 197 24.46 5.50 -14.18
C ILE A 197 25.96 5.23 -14.32
N LEU A 198 26.74 6.28 -14.56
CA LEU A 198 28.19 6.22 -14.59
C LEU A 198 28.73 6.42 -13.17
N THR A 199 29.56 5.50 -12.69
CA THR A 199 30.28 5.62 -11.42
C THR A 199 31.45 6.61 -11.54
N GLN A 200 32.06 6.95 -10.40
CA GLN A 200 33.22 7.85 -10.33
C GLN A 200 34.43 7.33 -11.16
N ASP A 201 34.60 6.01 -11.22
CA ASP A 201 35.64 5.31 -12.00
C ASP A 201 35.24 5.09 -13.48
N ARG A 202 34.18 5.74 -13.95
CA ARG A 202 33.70 5.71 -15.34
C ARG A 202 33.20 4.34 -15.80
N VAL A 203 32.66 3.54 -14.89
CA VAL A 203 31.98 2.28 -15.25
C VAL A 203 30.48 2.56 -15.38
N SER A 204 29.89 2.23 -16.54
CA SER A 204 28.43 2.27 -16.69
C SER A 204 27.84 1.09 -15.93
N ILE A 205 26.97 1.35 -14.95
CA ILE A 205 26.27 0.30 -14.20
C ILE A 205 24.77 0.52 -14.28
N ARG A 206 24.01 -0.57 -14.18
CA ARG A 206 22.56 -0.53 -14.10
C ARG A 206 22.10 -0.88 -12.69
N VAL A 207 21.42 0.04 -12.04
CA VAL A 207 21.10 -0.02 -10.60
C VAL A 207 19.58 -0.12 -10.41
N THR A 208 19.11 -1.08 -9.60
CA THR A 208 17.74 -1.17 -9.11
C THR A 208 17.71 -1.02 -7.59
N LEU A 209 16.63 -0.46 -7.06
CA LEU A 209 16.47 -0.26 -5.61
C LEU A 209 15.02 -0.12 -5.20
N THR A 210 14.82 -0.25 -3.91
CA THR A 210 13.54 -0.09 -3.26
C THR A 210 13.66 0.97 -2.17
N ALA A 211 12.79 1.98 -2.23
CA ALA A 211 12.66 2.98 -1.18
C ALA A 211 11.40 2.70 -0.35
N PHE A 212 11.55 2.74 0.97
CA PHE A 212 10.46 2.67 1.92
C PHE A 212 10.21 4.07 2.48
N TRP A 213 8.97 4.52 2.38
CA TRP A 213 8.56 5.85 2.82
C TRP A 213 7.16 5.81 3.44
N GLN A 214 6.80 6.83 4.20
CA GLN A 214 5.48 6.99 4.81
C GLN A 214 5.08 8.46 4.79
N ILE A 215 3.77 8.72 4.80
CA ILE A 215 3.23 10.07 4.92
C ILE A 215 3.23 10.44 6.40
N ASN A 216 3.90 11.54 6.76
CA ASN A 216 3.90 12.08 8.12
C ASN A 216 2.98 13.30 8.23
N ASP A 217 2.94 14.15 7.20
CA ASP A 217 2.01 15.28 7.12
C ASP A 217 1.02 15.08 5.96
N PRO A 218 -0.21 14.60 6.25
CA PRO A 218 -1.19 14.33 5.20
C PRO A 218 -1.63 15.59 4.47
N VAL A 219 -1.61 16.77 5.11
CA VAL A 219 -2.09 18.02 4.48
C VAL A 219 -1.19 18.37 3.30
N LYS A 220 0.12 18.43 3.52
CA LYS A 220 1.11 18.66 2.46
C LYS A 220 1.07 17.58 1.39
N ALA A 221 0.91 16.32 1.79
CA ALA A 221 0.83 15.20 0.87
C ALA A 221 -0.44 15.24 -0.01
N GLY A 222 -1.54 15.80 0.50
CA GLY A 222 -2.80 15.96 -0.22
C GLY A 222 -2.79 17.13 -1.21
N GLU A 223 -2.02 18.18 -0.96
CA GLU A 223 -1.80 19.30 -1.89
C GLU A 223 -0.87 18.93 -3.05
N ALA A 224 0.00 17.93 -2.84
CA ALA A 224 0.94 17.47 -3.84
C ALA A 224 0.22 16.74 -4.99
N LYS A 225 0.28 17.31 -6.19
CA LYS A 225 -0.18 16.65 -7.41
C LYS A 225 0.68 15.43 -7.71
N ASP A 226 0.08 14.26 -7.87
CA ASP A 226 0.78 13.01 -8.25
C ASP A 226 1.96 12.68 -7.32
N LEU A 227 1.73 12.67 -6.00
CA LEU A 227 2.72 12.44 -4.95
C LEU A 227 3.69 11.28 -5.25
N ASN A 228 3.17 10.13 -5.68
CA ASN A 228 3.98 8.95 -5.98
C ASN A 228 4.99 9.20 -7.11
N GLU A 229 4.60 9.94 -8.15
CA GLU A 229 5.48 10.27 -9.26
C GLU A 229 6.58 11.26 -8.82
N GLN A 230 6.21 12.24 -7.99
CA GLN A 230 7.18 13.19 -7.45
C GLN A 230 8.21 12.47 -6.56
N ILE A 231 7.77 11.61 -5.63
CA ILE A 231 8.66 10.79 -4.80
C ILE A 231 9.58 9.95 -5.69
N TYR A 232 9.02 9.28 -6.69
CA TYR A 232 9.79 8.47 -7.64
C TYR A 232 10.91 9.29 -8.29
N ARG A 233 10.59 10.45 -8.88
CA ARG A 233 11.56 11.33 -9.56
C ARG A 233 12.64 11.85 -8.60
N HIS A 234 12.28 12.25 -7.39
CA HIS A 234 13.26 12.74 -6.41
C HIS A 234 14.23 11.63 -5.99
N ILE A 235 13.71 10.43 -5.74
CA ILE A 235 14.56 9.27 -5.46
C ILE A 235 15.48 9.02 -6.66
N GLN A 236 14.98 9.08 -7.90
CA GLN A 236 15.81 8.90 -9.10
C GLN A 236 17.02 9.85 -9.15
N PHE A 237 16.81 11.14 -8.84
CA PHE A 237 17.90 12.11 -8.80
C PHE A 237 18.88 11.85 -7.65
N ALA A 238 18.36 11.51 -6.46
CA ALA A 238 19.18 11.21 -5.29
C ALA A 238 20.14 10.03 -5.53
N ILE A 239 19.65 8.96 -6.17
CA ILE A 239 20.46 7.79 -6.50
C ILE A 239 21.55 8.15 -7.49
N ARG A 240 21.22 8.93 -8.53
CA ARG A 240 22.19 9.34 -9.53
C ARG A 240 23.34 10.09 -8.90
N ASP A 241 23.05 11.03 -8.00
CA ASP A 241 24.06 11.79 -7.29
C ASP A 241 24.89 10.91 -6.32
N ALA A 242 24.22 10.02 -5.59
CA ALA A 242 24.88 9.10 -4.67
C ALA A 242 25.82 8.10 -5.38
N VAL A 243 25.42 7.55 -6.53
CA VAL A 243 26.20 6.59 -7.31
C VAL A 243 27.33 7.27 -8.10
N ALA A 244 27.09 8.48 -8.62
CA ALA A 244 28.10 9.21 -9.41
C ALA A 244 29.35 9.59 -8.59
N ASN A 245 29.19 9.78 -7.28
CA ASN A 245 30.28 10.12 -6.36
C ASN A 245 30.99 8.90 -5.75
N ARG A 246 30.68 7.68 -6.22
CA ARG A 246 31.20 6.42 -5.66
C ARG A 246 31.89 5.58 -6.73
N THR A 247 32.88 4.80 -6.30
CA THR A 247 33.55 3.83 -7.18
C THR A 247 32.77 2.53 -7.25
N LEU A 248 32.98 1.73 -8.30
CA LEU A 248 32.32 0.43 -8.44
C LEU A 248 32.63 -0.51 -7.27
N ASP A 249 33.87 -0.53 -6.80
CA ASP A 249 34.31 -1.46 -5.75
C ASP A 249 33.64 -1.16 -4.40
N GLU A 250 33.47 0.12 -4.07
CA GLU A 250 32.67 0.55 -2.91
C GLU A 250 31.25 0.02 -3.01
N LEU A 251 30.61 0.18 -4.18
CA LEU A 251 29.24 -0.27 -4.46
C LEU A 251 29.04 -1.79 -4.31
N LEU A 252 30.08 -2.58 -4.58
CA LEU A 252 30.03 -4.04 -4.49
C LEU A 252 30.35 -4.56 -3.08
N ASN A 253 31.33 -3.98 -2.39
CA ASN A 253 31.85 -4.50 -1.13
C ASN A 253 31.06 -4.07 0.12
N ALA A 254 30.42 -2.90 0.10
CA ALA A 254 29.87 -2.27 1.31
C ALA A 254 28.34 -2.05 1.26
N ARG A 255 27.56 -3.00 0.71
CA ARG A 255 26.11 -2.84 0.48
C ARG A 255 25.33 -2.30 1.70
N GLY A 256 25.58 -2.82 2.90
CA GLY A 256 24.87 -2.38 4.10
C GLY A 256 25.23 -0.96 4.56
N GLU A 257 26.48 -0.55 4.39
CA GLU A 257 26.92 0.82 4.70
C GLU A 257 26.32 1.80 3.67
N ILE A 258 26.30 1.39 2.40
CA ILE A 258 25.70 2.15 1.30
C ILE A 258 24.22 2.39 1.52
N ASP A 259 23.45 1.39 1.95
CA ASP A 259 22.02 1.58 2.21
C ASP A 259 21.79 2.69 3.26
N SER A 260 22.61 2.72 4.31
CA SER A 260 22.52 3.73 5.36
C SER A 260 22.93 5.13 4.89
N GLU A 261 23.96 5.22 4.06
CA GLU A 261 24.44 6.48 3.49
C GLU A 261 23.49 7.03 2.43
N LEU A 262 22.99 6.16 1.55
CA LEU A 262 21.99 6.49 0.54
C LEU A 262 20.72 7.00 1.21
N THR A 263 20.27 6.34 2.29
CA THR A 263 19.13 6.82 3.08
C THR A 263 19.38 8.23 3.61
N LYS A 264 20.56 8.52 4.18
CA LYS A 264 20.91 9.87 4.68
C LYS A 264 20.99 10.90 3.55
N ALA A 265 21.61 10.56 2.42
CA ALA A 265 21.73 11.44 1.26
C ALA A 265 20.34 11.83 0.75
N VAL A 266 19.46 10.83 0.59
CA VAL A 266 18.08 11.04 0.14
C VAL A 266 17.28 11.87 1.17
N GLN A 267 17.42 11.59 2.47
CA GLN A 267 16.78 12.38 3.52
C GLN A 267 17.27 13.85 3.55
N SER A 268 18.55 14.08 3.25
CA SER A 268 19.15 15.42 3.27
C SER A 268 18.71 16.33 2.12
N MET A 269 18.13 15.78 1.05
CA MET A 269 17.65 16.57 -0.09
C MET A 269 16.49 17.51 0.25
N GLY A 270 15.86 17.40 1.43
CA GLY A 270 14.85 18.34 1.94
C GLY A 270 13.49 18.29 1.22
N ALA A 271 13.47 17.98 -0.07
CA ALA A 271 12.30 17.98 -0.92
C ALA A 271 11.17 17.06 -0.43
N PHE A 272 11.49 15.95 0.24
CA PHE A 272 10.48 15.02 0.77
C PHE A 272 9.65 15.62 1.92
N ALA A 273 10.27 16.48 2.75
CA ALA A 273 9.59 17.15 3.85
C ALA A 273 8.61 18.22 3.35
N ASP A 274 8.86 18.81 2.18
CA ASP A 274 7.95 19.75 1.53
C ASP A 274 6.66 19.06 1.07
N PHE A 275 6.74 17.76 0.71
CA PHE A 275 5.58 16.93 0.38
C PHE A 275 4.95 16.22 1.58
N GLY A 276 5.44 16.44 2.80
CA GLY A 276 4.94 15.76 4.00
C GLY A 276 5.31 14.28 4.09
N VAL A 277 6.34 13.86 3.35
CA VAL A 277 6.79 12.46 3.26
C VAL A 277 8.09 12.27 4.04
N GLU A 278 8.16 11.15 4.75
CA GLU A 278 9.37 10.70 5.43
C GLU A 278 9.90 9.44 4.76
N ILE A 279 11.21 9.44 4.44
CA ILE A 279 11.89 8.25 3.91
C ILE A 279 12.46 7.45 5.07
N ALA A 280 11.95 6.24 5.25
CA ALA A 280 12.37 5.33 6.31
C ALA A 280 13.70 4.66 5.97
N SER A 281 13.86 4.18 4.74
CA SER A 281 15.08 3.52 4.28
C SER A 281 15.11 3.39 2.77
N VAL A 282 16.29 3.47 2.18
CA VAL A 282 16.53 3.15 0.77
C VAL A 282 17.52 2.00 0.69
N GLY A 283 17.15 0.94 0.00
CA GLY A 283 17.95 -0.28 -0.12
C GLY A 283 18.30 -0.58 -1.58
N LEU A 284 19.58 -0.81 -1.84
CA LEU A 284 20.09 -1.21 -3.14
C LEU A 284 19.75 -2.68 -3.42
N LYS A 285 18.95 -2.94 -4.47
CA LYS A 285 18.48 -4.28 -4.83
C LYS A 285 19.54 -5.00 -5.68
N ASP A 286 19.75 -4.52 -6.91
CA ASP A 286 20.71 -5.11 -7.85
C ASP A 286 21.62 -4.05 -8.48
N VAL A 287 22.89 -4.43 -8.69
CA VAL A 287 23.86 -3.72 -9.53
C VAL A 287 24.26 -4.63 -10.66
N ILE A 288 23.89 -4.27 -11.87
CA ILE A 288 24.15 -5.01 -13.09
C ILE A 288 25.31 -4.35 -13.81
N LEU A 289 26.35 -5.13 -14.05
CA LEU A 289 27.57 -4.70 -14.74
C LEU A 289 27.49 -5.02 -16.24
N PRO A 290 28.14 -4.22 -17.09
CA PRO A 290 28.37 -4.57 -18.49
C PRO A 290 29.16 -5.88 -18.59
N GLY A 291 28.92 -6.64 -19.66
CA GLY A 291 29.56 -7.94 -19.87
C GLY A 291 31.08 -7.89 -19.80
N GLU A 292 31.69 -6.90 -20.46
CA GLU A 292 33.14 -6.70 -20.51
C GLU A 292 33.74 -6.46 -19.11
N MET A 293 33.11 -5.61 -18.29
CA MET A 293 33.61 -5.31 -16.94
C MET A 293 33.50 -6.52 -16.02
N ARG A 294 32.41 -7.27 -16.12
CA ARG A 294 32.22 -8.51 -15.35
C ARG A 294 33.31 -9.53 -15.68
N GLU A 295 33.71 -9.65 -16.94
CA GLU A 295 34.79 -10.55 -17.34
C GLU A 295 36.16 -10.12 -16.78
N ILE A 296 36.46 -8.82 -16.78
CA ILE A 296 37.69 -8.27 -16.21
C ILE A 296 37.74 -8.53 -14.70
N LEU A 297 36.65 -8.24 -13.98
CA LEU A 297 36.57 -8.47 -12.53
C LEU A 297 36.72 -9.95 -12.18
N ASN A 298 36.09 -10.85 -12.94
CA ASN A 298 36.25 -12.29 -12.73
C ASN A 298 37.72 -12.72 -12.88
N LYS A 299 38.44 -12.20 -13.87
CA LYS A 299 39.89 -12.49 -14.04
C LYS A 299 40.74 -11.92 -12.91
N VAL A 300 40.43 -10.72 -12.42
CA VAL A 300 41.13 -10.10 -11.28
C VAL A 300 40.92 -10.93 -10.01
N VAL A 301 39.67 -11.30 -9.70
CA VAL A 301 39.32 -12.12 -8.54
C VAL A 301 39.97 -13.51 -8.64
N GLU A 302 39.97 -14.13 -9.83
CA GLU A 302 40.64 -15.40 -10.07
C GLU A 302 42.15 -15.30 -9.79
N ALA A 303 42.81 -14.27 -10.31
CA ALA A 303 44.23 -14.03 -10.09
C ALA A 303 44.55 -13.76 -8.61
N GLU A 304 43.73 -12.98 -7.91
CA GLU A 304 43.88 -12.71 -6.48
C GLU A 304 43.72 -13.99 -5.65
N LYS A 305 42.69 -14.80 -5.93
CA LYS A 305 42.48 -16.08 -5.25
C LYS A 305 43.61 -17.06 -5.53
N GLN A 306 44.13 -17.10 -6.75
CA GLN A 306 45.26 -17.93 -7.11
C GLN A 306 46.55 -17.47 -6.41
N ALA A 307 46.78 -16.16 -6.32
CA ALA A 307 47.91 -15.59 -5.58
C ALA A 307 47.79 -15.89 -4.08
N GLN A 308 46.60 -15.73 -3.49
CA GLN A 308 46.31 -16.06 -2.10
C GLN A 308 46.54 -17.54 -1.81
N ALA A 309 46.05 -18.43 -2.67
CA ALA A 309 46.24 -19.88 -2.56
C ALA A 309 47.73 -20.25 -2.64
N ASN A 310 48.48 -19.66 -3.59
CA ASN A 310 49.91 -19.87 -3.71
C ASN A 310 50.69 -19.40 -2.47
N LEU A 311 50.29 -18.28 -1.89
CA LEU A 311 50.91 -17.73 -0.68
C LEU A 311 50.63 -18.63 0.53
N ILE A 312 49.39 -19.13 0.69
CA ILE A 312 49.04 -20.10 1.72
C ILE A 312 49.88 -21.37 1.54
N ARG A 313 49.91 -21.94 0.33
CA ARG A 313 50.70 -23.14 0.02
C ARG A 313 52.19 -22.94 0.34
N ARG A 314 52.79 -21.83 -0.07
CA ARG A 314 54.20 -21.51 0.24
C ARG A 314 54.45 -21.38 1.75
N ARG A 315 53.52 -20.76 2.48
CA ARG A 315 53.60 -20.64 3.95
C ARG A 315 53.49 -22.01 4.61
N GLU A 316 52.56 -22.84 4.16
CA GLU A 316 52.38 -24.22 4.64
C GLU A 316 53.59 -25.10 4.34
N GLU A 317 54.12 -25.05 3.11
CA GLU A 317 55.36 -25.74 2.73
C GLU A 317 56.53 -25.32 3.62
N THR A 318 56.71 -24.01 3.84
CA THR A 318 57.79 -23.51 4.71
C THR A 318 57.59 -23.95 6.16
N ALA A 319 56.36 -23.93 6.67
CA ALA A 319 56.04 -24.40 8.01
C ALA A 319 56.30 -25.91 8.15
N ALA A 320 55.87 -26.70 7.16
CA ALA A 320 56.12 -28.14 7.10
C ALA A 320 57.61 -28.46 7.03
N THR A 321 58.38 -27.79 6.15
CA THR A 321 59.84 -27.98 6.05
C THR A 321 60.56 -27.58 7.35
N ARG A 322 60.15 -26.49 7.99
CA ARG A 322 60.70 -26.10 9.31
C ARG A 322 60.39 -27.13 10.38
N SER A 323 59.16 -27.66 10.40
CA SER A 323 58.77 -28.73 11.32
C SER A 323 59.60 -29.99 11.06
N LEU A 324 59.76 -30.40 9.79
CA LEU A 324 60.57 -31.56 9.41
C LEU A 324 62.05 -31.37 9.80
N LEU A 325 62.62 -30.19 9.59
CA LEU A 325 64.00 -29.88 10.00
C LEU A 325 64.16 -29.96 11.52
N ASN A 326 63.21 -29.42 12.28
CA ASN A 326 63.22 -29.52 13.74
C ASN A 326 63.10 -30.98 14.20
N THR A 327 62.21 -31.76 13.58
CA THR A 327 62.08 -33.19 13.84
C THR A 327 63.38 -33.94 13.52
N ALA A 328 64.01 -33.66 12.37
CA ALA A 328 65.27 -34.27 11.98
C ALA A 328 66.40 -33.94 12.96
N ARG A 329 66.50 -32.68 13.44
CA ARG A 329 67.45 -32.29 14.48
C ARG A 329 67.20 -33.00 15.81
N LEU A 330 65.93 -33.21 16.19
CA LEU A 330 65.60 -33.97 17.40
C LEU A 330 65.97 -35.45 17.26
N MET A 331 65.81 -36.03 16.06
CA MET A 331 66.19 -37.41 15.76
C MET A 331 67.70 -37.61 15.75
N ASP A 332 68.46 -36.69 15.14
CA ASP A 332 69.93 -36.74 15.07
C ASP A 332 70.57 -36.71 16.47
N ASN A 333 70.01 -35.88 17.37
CA ASN A 333 70.47 -35.79 18.75
C ASN A 333 69.94 -36.91 19.68
N ASN A 334 68.99 -37.75 19.22
CA ASN A 334 68.39 -38.78 20.05
C ASN A 334 68.16 -40.11 19.28
N PRO A 335 69.11 -41.06 19.36
CA PRO A 335 69.02 -42.36 18.68
C PRO A 335 67.77 -43.18 19.03
N LEU A 336 67.25 -43.06 20.27
CA LEU A 336 66.03 -43.75 20.68
C LEU A 336 64.79 -43.19 19.99
N LEU A 337 64.75 -41.88 19.73
CA LEU A 337 63.64 -41.22 19.04
C LEU A 337 63.58 -41.62 17.56
N LEU A 338 64.74 -41.72 16.90
CA LEU A 338 64.84 -42.25 15.53
C LEU A 338 64.31 -43.68 15.47
N ARG A 339 64.73 -44.53 16.43
CA ARG A 339 64.29 -45.92 16.49
C ARG A 339 62.78 -46.07 16.70
N MET A 340 62.20 -45.25 17.57
CA MET A 340 60.74 -45.22 17.76
C MET A 340 60.01 -44.80 16.48
N LYS A 341 60.57 -43.85 15.71
CA LYS A 341 59.98 -43.45 14.43
C LYS A 341 60.06 -44.54 13.36
N GLU A 342 61.17 -45.26 13.29
CA GLU A 342 61.31 -46.43 12.41
C GLU A 342 60.22 -47.46 12.69
N LEU A 343 59.99 -47.77 13.97
CA LEU A 343 58.94 -48.70 14.40
C LEU A 343 57.53 -48.17 14.06
N GLU A 344 57.25 -46.88 14.27
CA GLU A 344 55.96 -46.26 13.86
C GLU A 344 55.74 -46.33 12.34
N THR A 345 56.80 -46.13 11.53
CA THR A 345 56.68 -46.29 10.07
C THR A 345 56.47 -47.74 9.65
N LEU A 346 57.11 -48.69 10.33
CA LEU A 346 56.90 -50.12 10.10
C LEU A 346 55.48 -50.54 10.49
N GLU A 347 54.95 -50.02 11.60
CA GLU A 347 53.55 -50.23 12.02
C GLU A 347 52.57 -49.74 10.94
N LYS A 348 52.73 -48.50 10.45
CA LYS A 348 51.90 -47.94 9.37
C LYS A 348 52.00 -48.71 8.05
N LEU A 349 53.18 -49.21 7.70
CA LEU A 349 53.37 -50.08 6.53
C LEU A 349 52.66 -51.42 6.72
N THR A 350 52.78 -52.01 7.91
CA THR A 350 52.11 -53.27 8.25
C THR A 350 50.59 -53.12 8.24
N GLU A 351 50.05 -51.98 8.70
CA GLU A 351 48.62 -51.68 8.64
C GLU A 351 48.09 -51.62 7.20
N LYS A 352 48.86 -51.05 6.26
CA LYS A 352 48.46 -50.99 4.83
C LYS A 352 48.63 -52.31 4.06
N VAL A 353 49.62 -53.12 4.40
CA VAL A 353 50.02 -54.33 3.65
C VAL A 353 49.52 -55.62 4.32
N GLY A 354 49.03 -55.56 5.55
CA GLY A 354 48.41 -56.65 6.31
C GLY A 354 49.39 -57.68 6.88
N ARG A 355 50.48 -58.02 6.16
CA ARG A 355 51.55 -58.92 6.65
C ARG A 355 52.91 -58.54 6.06
N LEU A 356 53.91 -58.39 6.93
CA LEU A 356 55.30 -58.10 6.56
C LEU A 356 56.18 -59.29 7.01
N ASP A 357 56.71 -60.05 6.05
CA ASP A 357 57.70 -61.11 6.34
C ASP A 357 59.11 -60.53 6.22
N VAL A 358 59.88 -60.52 7.31
CA VAL A 358 61.27 -60.04 7.33
C VAL A 358 62.21 -61.24 7.28
N SER A 359 62.98 -61.36 6.20
CA SER A 359 64.01 -62.40 6.03
C SER A 359 65.41 -61.80 6.22
N THR A 360 66.14 -62.28 7.22
CA THR A 360 67.54 -61.90 7.46
C THR A 360 68.48 -62.97 6.93
N SER A 361 69.59 -62.60 6.30
CA SER A 361 70.56 -63.54 5.69
C SER A 361 71.38 -64.36 6.69
N ALA A 362 71.13 -64.26 8.00
CA ALA A 362 71.78 -65.02 9.06
C ALA A 362 70.75 -65.90 9.80
N PRO A 363 71.03 -67.20 10.05
CA PRO A 363 70.11 -68.08 10.78
C PRO A 363 70.05 -67.68 12.25
N GLY A 364 68.85 -67.47 12.80
CA GLY A 364 68.61 -67.32 14.24
C GLY A 364 68.39 -65.90 14.77
N HIS A 365 68.50 -64.85 13.96
CA HIS A 365 68.35 -63.45 14.41
C HIS A 365 67.37 -62.63 13.55
N GLY A 366 66.18 -63.17 13.28
CA GLY A 366 65.17 -62.49 12.45
C GLY A 366 64.67 -61.19 13.08
N LEU A 367 64.09 -61.27 14.30
CA LEU A 367 63.59 -60.10 15.03
C LEU A 367 64.73 -59.35 15.75
N ASP A 368 65.73 -60.06 16.27
CA ASP A 368 66.87 -59.50 17.00
C ASP A 368 67.76 -58.63 16.11
N GLY A 369 67.93 -59.00 14.83
CA GLY A 369 68.70 -58.22 13.87
C GLY A 369 68.04 -56.87 13.54
N LEU A 370 66.70 -56.81 13.60
CA LEU A 370 65.98 -55.54 13.59
C LEU A 370 66.24 -54.78 14.89
N LEU A 371 66.05 -55.40 16.05
CA LEU A 371 66.10 -54.73 17.37
C LEU A 371 67.48 -54.19 17.78
N SER A 372 68.57 -54.76 17.27
CA SER A 372 69.94 -54.48 17.74
C SER A 372 70.79 -53.59 16.83
N ASN A 373 70.44 -53.44 15.55
CA ASN A 373 71.27 -52.71 14.59
C ASN A 373 70.61 -51.44 14.07
N LEU A 374 71.27 -50.29 14.27
CA LEU A 374 70.98 -49.06 13.53
C LEU A 374 71.37 -49.26 12.06
N VAL A 375 70.42 -49.06 11.15
CA VAL A 375 70.69 -49.10 9.70
C VAL A 375 71.68 -47.97 9.35
N ARG A 376 72.90 -48.35 8.95
CA ARG A 376 73.89 -47.40 8.41
C ARG A 376 73.70 -47.29 6.90
N LEU A 377 73.44 -46.09 6.39
CA LEU A 377 73.49 -45.81 4.95
C LEU A 377 74.96 -45.91 4.51
N SER A 378 75.26 -46.86 3.62
CA SER A 378 76.58 -47.02 3.04
C SER A 378 76.85 -45.92 2.01
N ASP A 379 77.91 -45.16 2.24
CA ASP A 379 78.39 -44.11 1.34
C ASP A 379 79.16 -44.78 0.18
N GLN A 380 78.51 -44.95 -0.99
CA GLN A 380 79.21 -45.40 -2.19
C GLN A 380 79.79 -44.22 -2.95
N ARG A 381 80.98 -43.77 -2.52
CA ARG A 381 81.96 -43.16 -3.41
C ARG A 381 83.36 -43.67 -3.08
N SER A 382 84.11 -43.94 -4.15
CA SER A 382 85.54 -44.30 -4.25
C SER A 382 85.92 -45.78 -4.06
N GLN A 383 86.13 -46.48 -5.18
CA GLN A 383 87.45 -46.92 -5.69
C GLN A 383 87.24 -47.69 -7.03
N THR A 384 87.45 -47.05 -8.18
CA THR A 384 88.62 -47.09 -9.11
C THR A 384 88.87 -48.43 -9.81
N GLY A 385 88.95 -48.40 -11.15
CA GLY A 385 89.38 -49.50 -12.00
C GLY A 385 88.89 -49.35 -13.42
#